data_AF-A0A432FGN5-F1
#
_entry.id   AF-A0A432FGN5-F1
#
_cell.length_a   1.000
_cell.length_b   1.000
_cell.length_c   1.000
_cell.angle_alpha   90.00
_cell.angle_beta   90.00
_cell.angle_gamma   90.00
#
_symmetry.space_group_name_H-M   'P 1'
#
loop_
_entity.id
_entity.type
_entity.pdbx_description
1 polymer ?
#
loop_
_entity_poly.entity_id
_entity_poly.type
_entity_poly.pdbx_seq_one_letter_code
_entity_poly.pdbx_strand_id
1 'polypeptide(L)'
;MKEPHHLRKVGIGMIMVAASLAMIGILQLAIGPDVLFGDTIQRQQVADFEDCKVNGFQEPQCAKWIDDMQLQECRENKDIESSECRKYRTWVIADQELEEILKNAQNEE
;
A
#
# COMPACT_ATOMS: atom_id res chain seq x y z
N MET A 1 -49.40 -19.35 -5.37
CA MET A 1 -48.24 -19.02 -4.51
C MET A 1 -46.98 -19.15 -5.37
N LYS A 2 -46.06 -18.18 -5.24
CA LYS A 2 -44.93 -17.87 -6.13
C LYS A 2 -43.94 -19.05 -6.24
N GLU A 3 -43.47 -19.34 -7.45
CA GLU A 3 -42.68 -20.52 -7.79
C GLU A 3 -41.42 -20.70 -6.90
N PRO A 4 -41.14 -21.93 -6.39
CA PRO A 4 -40.11 -22.18 -5.38
C PRO A 4 -38.66 -22.13 -5.90
N HIS A 5 -38.45 -21.94 -7.22
CA HIS A 5 -37.11 -21.96 -7.82
C HIS A 5 -36.21 -20.80 -7.42
N HIS A 6 -36.77 -19.66 -6.99
CA HIS A 6 -35.97 -18.50 -6.56
C HIS A 6 -35.44 -18.61 -5.11
N LEU A 7 -36.08 -19.41 -4.25
CA LEU A 7 -35.74 -19.50 -2.82
C LEU A 7 -34.38 -20.20 -2.58
N ARG A 8 -34.02 -21.18 -3.42
CA ARG A 8 -32.74 -21.92 -3.28
C ARG A 8 -31.52 -21.04 -3.58
N LYS A 9 -31.62 -20.13 -4.57
CA LYS A 9 -30.53 -19.19 -4.90
C LYS A 9 -30.34 -18.15 -3.80
N VAL A 10 -31.43 -17.64 -3.22
CA VAL A 10 -31.35 -16.69 -2.11
C VAL A 10 -30.70 -17.33 -0.87
N GLY A 11 -31.03 -18.60 -0.57
CA GLY A 11 -30.42 -19.34 0.53
C GLY A 11 -28.91 -19.53 0.39
N ILE A 12 -28.42 -19.91 -0.79
CA ILE A 12 -26.98 -20.07 -1.04
C ILE A 12 -26.25 -18.73 -0.91
N GLY A 13 -26.85 -17.64 -1.42
CA GLY A 13 -26.29 -16.29 -1.26
C GLY A 13 -26.16 -15.87 0.21
N MET A 14 -27.19 -16.11 1.02
CA MET A 14 -27.16 -15.81 2.46
C MET A 14 -26.11 -16.63 3.21
N ILE A 15 -25.93 -17.90 2.86
CA ILE A 15 -24.90 -18.75 3.46
C ILE A 15 -23.49 -18.25 3.12
N MET A 16 -23.24 -17.85 1.87
CA MET A 16 -21.95 -17.29 1.46
C MET A 16 -21.61 -16.01 2.23
N VAL A 17 -22.58 -15.09 2.36
CA VAL A 17 -22.37 -13.85 3.13
C VAL A 17 -22.12 -14.16 4.60
N ALA A 18 -22.90 -15.04 5.21
CA ALA A 18 -22.71 -15.44 6.60
C ALA A 18 -21.35 -16.12 6.83
N ALA A 19 -20.90 -16.97 5.89
CA ALA A 19 -19.59 -17.61 5.96
C ALA A 19 -18.45 -16.59 5.88
N SER A 20 -18.53 -15.61 4.99
CA SER A 20 -17.54 -14.52 4.90
C SER A 20 -17.46 -13.72 6.20
N LEU A 21 -18.60 -13.34 6.78
CA LEU A 21 -18.64 -12.60 8.04
C LEU A 21 -18.12 -13.43 9.22
N ALA A 22 -18.44 -14.72 9.27
CA ALA A 22 -17.91 -15.63 10.28
C ALA A 22 -16.39 -15.78 10.18
N MET A 23 -15.83 -15.88 8.96
CA MET A 23 -14.40 -15.97 8.74
C MET A 23 -13.66 -14.72 9.23
N ILE A 24 -14.17 -13.52 8.91
CA ILE A 24 -13.60 -12.26 9.40
C ILE A 24 -13.68 -12.19 10.94
N GLY A 25 -14.79 -12.63 11.53
CA GLY A 25 -14.95 -12.69 12.99
C GLY A 25 -13.94 -13.63 13.67
N ILE A 26 -13.65 -14.78 13.07
CA ILE A 26 -12.64 -15.72 13.58
C ILE A 26 -11.24 -15.12 13.49
N LEU A 27 -10.90 -14.45 12.37
CA LEU A 27 -9.61 -13.76 12.22
C LEU A 27 -9.43 -12.69 13.30
N GLN A 28 -10.48 -11.92 13.60
CA GLN A 28 -10.44 -10.90 14.65
C GLN A 28 -10.21 -11.50 16.05
N LEU A 29 -10.79 -12.66 16.35
CA LEU A 29 -10.56 -13.35 17.62
C LEU A 29 -9.17 -13.99 17.70
N ALA A 30 -8.62 -14.44 16.58
CA ALA A 30 -7.30 -15.06 16.52
C ALA A 30 -6.15 -14.03 16.63
N ILE A 31 -6.31 -12.85 16.01
CA ILE A 31 -5.29 -11.78 16.02
C ILE A 31 -5.53 -10.78 17.16
N GLY A 32 -6.77 -10.64 17.64
CA GLY A 32 -7.16 -9.74 18.72
C GLY A 32 -6.42 -9.84 20.06
N PRO A 33 -5.86 -10.99 20.50
CA PRO A 33 -5.04 -11.02 21.72
C PRO A 33 -3.69 -10.32 21.55
N ASP A 34 -3.20 -10.17 20.32
CA ASP A 34 -1.94 -9.49 20.04
C ASP A 34 -2.20 -8.07 19.51
N VAL A 35 -2.38 -7.14 20.45
CA VAL A 35 -2.52 -5.70 20.15
C VAL A 35 -1.26 -5.11 19.51
N LEU A 36 -0.14 -5.82 19.58
CA LEU A 36 1.12 -5.42 18.97
C LEU A 36 1.38 -6.15 17.65
N PHE A 37 0.44 -6.95 17.13
CA PHE A 37 0.62 -7.68 15.88
C PHE A 37 0.98 -6.75 14.71
N GLY A 38 0.36 -5.57 14.65
CA GLY A 38 0.71 -4.56 13.64
C GLY A 38 2.12 -4.00 13.83
N ASP A 39 2.52 -3.74 15.08
CA ASP A 39 3.84 -3.20 15.42
C ASP A 39 4.96 -4.23 15.16
N THR A 40 4.73 -5.51 15.49
CA THR A 40 5.71 -6.58 15.26
C THR A 40 5.94 -6.81 13.76
N ILE A 41 4.88 -6.84 12.95
CA ILE A 41 4.98 -6.94 11.48
C ILE A 41 5.71 -5.73 10.91
N GLN A 42 5.41 -4.53 11.39
CA GLN A 42 6.07 -3.31 10.92
C GLN A 42 7.56 -3.33 11.24
N ARG A 43 7.95 -3.72 12.46
CA ARG A 43 9.36 -3.85 12.85
C ARG A 43 10.11 -4.89 12.02
N GLN A 44 9.48 -6.01 11.70
CA GLN A 44 10.07 -7.02 10.81
C GLN A 44 10.33 -6.45 9.41
N GLN A 45 9.35 -5.75 8.83
CA GLN A 45 9.53 -5.12 7.51
C GLN A 45 10.62 -4.05 7.51
N VAL A 46 10.75 -3.28 8.60
CA VAL A 46 11.83 -2.30 8.75
C VAL A 46 13.18 -3.01 8.85
N ALA A 47 13.29 -4.10 9.61
CA ALA A 47 14.52 -4.89 9.70
C ALA A 47 14.92 -5.48 8.35
N ASP A 48 13.97 -6.03 7.59
CA ASP A 48 14.22 -6.55 6.24
C ASP A 48 14.68 -5.44 5.29
N PHE A 49 14.08 -4.24 5.39
CA PHE A 49 14.50 -3.08 4.60
C PHE A 49 15.91 -2.61 4.97
N GLU A 50 16.25 -2.56 6.26
CA GLU A 50 17.59 -2.20 6.72
C GLU A 50 18.65 -3.20 6.24
N ASP A 51 18.36 -4.49 6.28
CA ASP A 51 19.23 -5.54 5.74
C ASP A 51 19.45 -5.37 4.22
N CYS A 52 18.35 -5.14 3.48
CA CYS A 52 18.41 -4.81 2.06
C CYS A 52 19.25 -3.56 1.76
N LYS A 53 19.19 -2.54 2.63
CA LYS A 53 19.96 -1.30 2.49
C LYS A 53 21.46 -1.55 2.64
N VAL A 54 21.89 -2.41 3.56
CA VAL A 54 23.31 -2.76 3.75
C VAL A 54 23.90 -3.42 2.49
N ASN A 55 23.11 -4.26 1.82
CA ASN A 55 23.51 -4.97 0.60
C ASN A 55 23.27 -4.16 -0.69
N GLY A 56 22.82 -2.90 -0.58
CA GLY A 56 22.55 -2.03 -1.72
C GLY A 56 21.40 -2.52 -2.62
N PHE A 57 20.40 -3.18 -2.05
CA PHE A 57 19.20 -3.69 -2.73
C PHE A 57 19.48 -4.68 -3.89
N GLN A 58 20.62 -5.36 -3.87
CA GLN A 58 21.02 -6.30 -4.93
C GLN A 58 20.32 -7.67 -4.86
N GLU A 59 19.78 -8.00 -3.69
CA GLU A 59 19.20 -9.31 -3.41
C GLU A 59 17.72 -9.38 -3.86
N PRO A 60 17.24 -10.51 -4.40
CA PRO A 60 15.93 -10.58 -5.05
C PRO A 60 14.76 -10.28 -4.11
N GLN A 61 14.90 -10.53 -2.81
CA GLN A 61 13.88 -10.17 -1.81
C GLN A 61 13.71 -8.64 -1.67
N CYS A 62 14.70 -7.86 -2.10
CA CYS A 62 14.70 -6.40 -2.02
C CYS A 62 14.03 -5.72 -3.22
N ALA A 63 13.62 -6.49 -4.24
CA ALA A 63 13.04 -5.98 -5.48
C ALA A 63 11.78 -5.13 -5.26
N LYS A 64 11.06 -5.38 -4.17
CA LYS A 64 9.87 -4.61 -3.78
C LYS A 64 10.15 -3.11 -3.60
N TRP A 65 11.34 -2.75 -3.11
CA TRP A 65 11.67 -1.37 -2.74
C TRP A 65 12.46 -0.60 -3.80
N ILE A 66 12.93 -1.26 -4.87
CA ILE A 66 13.77 -0.63 -5.90
C ILE A 66 13.04 0.53 -6.59
N ASP A 67 11.80 0.31 -7.01
CA ASP A 67 11.00 1.33 -7.70
C ASP A 67 10.71 2.54 -6.81
N ASP A 68 10.44 2.31 -5.52
CA ASP A 68 10.18 3.38 -4.54
C ASP A 68 11.42 4.22 -4.26
N MET A 69 12.59 3.57 -4.14
CA MET A 69 13.87 4.26 -3.97
C MET A 69 14.22 5.11 -5.18
N GLN A 70 14.05 4.58 -6.40
CA GLN A 70 14.26 5.35 -7.63
C GLN A 70 13.32 6.56 -7.71
N LEU A 71 12.04 6.38 -7.37
CA LEU A 71 11.08 7.48 -7.35
C LEU A 71 11.47 8.55 -6.32
N GLN A 72 11.97 8.15 -5.14
CA GLN A 72 12.48 9.08 -4.13
C GLN A 72 13.69 9.86 -4.65
N GLU A 73 14.67 9.18 -5.24
CA GLU A 73 15.85 9.81 -5.83
C GLU A 73 15.49 10.81 -6.94
N CYS A 74 14.54 10.46 -7.81
CA CYS A 74 14.05 11.36 -8.85
C CYS A 74 13.30 12.58 -8.28
N ARG A 75 12.57 12.43 -7.16
CA ARG A 75 11.91 13.54 -6.47
C ARG A 75 12.91 14.49 -5.81
N GLU A 76 13.89 13.93 -5.08
CA GLU A 76 14.93 14.71 -4.42
C GLU A 76 15.78 15.49 -5.42
N ASN A 77 16.16 14.86 -6.53
CA ASN A 77 16.93 15.50 -7.60
C ASN A 77 16.08 16.38 -8.54
N LYS A 78 14.75 16.35 -8.39
CA LYS A 78 13.80 17.05 -9.28
C LYS A 78 14.01 16.71 -10.76
N ASP A 79 14.49 15.50 -11.03
CA ASP A 79 14.88 15.04 -12.36
C ASP A 79 13.69 14.41 -13.10
N ILE A 80 13.43 14.92 -14.30
CA ILE A 80 12.36 14.46 -15.20
C ILE A 80 12.89 13.99 -16.56
N GLU A 81 14.19 14.14 -16.83
CA GLU A 81 14.78 13.95 -18.16
C GLU A 81 15.66 12.71 -18.26
N SER A 82 16.29 12.29 -17.16
CA SER A 82 17.10 11.07 -17.10
C SER A 82 16.30 9.82 -17.48
N SER A 83 16.96 8.83 -18.09
CA SER A 83 16.32 7.59 -18.57
C SER A 83 15.55 6.86 -17.46
N GLU A 84 16.12 6.84 -16.26
CA GLU A 84 15.55 6.20 -15.08
C GLU A 84 14.34 6.97 -14.53
N CYS A 85 14.40 8.30 -14.54
CA CYS A 85 13.36 9.17 -13.97
C CYS A 85 12.20 9.47 -14.92
N ARG A 86 12.34 9.20 -16.23
CA ARG A 86 11.25 9.38 -17.20
C ARG A 86 10.00 8.58 -16.85
N LYS A 87 10.14 7.38 -16.28
CA LYS A 87 9.03 6.55 -15.81
C LYS A 87 8.20 7.27 -14.74
N TYR A 88 8.86 8.08 -13.91
CA TYR A 88 8.28 8.74 -12.73
C TYR A 88 7.95 10.22 -12.94
N ARG A 89 8.24 10.77 -14.12
CA ARG A 89 8.10 12.19 -14.47
C ARG A 89 6.80 12.83 -13.99
N THR A 90 5.66 12.19 -14.23
CA THR A 90 4.34 12.75 -13.85
C THR A 90 4.23 12.98 -12.34
N TRP A 91 4.76 12.04 -11.54
CA TRP A 91 4.74 12.14 -10.08
C TRP A 91 5.68 13.24 -9.58
N VAL A 92 6.87 13.35 -10.18
CA VAL A 92 7.84 14.41 -9.84
C VAL A 92 7.29 15.79 -10.16
N ILE A 93 6.65 15.98 -11.32
CA ILE A 93 6.03 17.25 -11.71
C ILE A 93 4.89 17.62 -10.74
N ALA A 94 4.01 16.66 -10.43
CA ALA A 94 2.90 16.92 -9.51
C ALA A 94 3.39 17.35 -8.11
N ASP A 95 4.50 16.78 -7.63
CA ASP A 95 5.10 17.14 -6.35
C ASP A 95 5.69 18.56 -6.38
N GLN A 96 6.34 18.93 -7.49
CA GLN A 96 6.84 20.30 -7.70
C GLN A 96 5.72 21.33 -7.74
N GLU A 97 4.65 21.06 -8.50
CA GLU A 97 3.48 21.94 -8.58
C GLU A 97 2.84 22.12 -7.20
N LEU A 98 2.74 21.03 -6.42
CA LEU A 98 2.21 21.09 -5.06
C LEU A 98 3.08 21.94 -4.13
N GLU A 99 4.41 21.79 -4.19
CA GLU A 99 5.35 22.64 -3.43
C GLU A 99 5.18 24.12 -3.77
N GLU A 100 4.98 24.46 -5.05
CA GLU A 100 4.78 25.83 -5.50
C GLU A 100 3.45 26.40 -4.99
N ILE A 101 2.36 25.63 -5.09
CA ILE A 101 1.04 26.02 -4.57
C ILE A 101 1.10 26.29 -3.07
N LEU A 102 1.75 25.40 -2.30
CA LEU A 102 1.89 25.55 -0.86
C LEU A 102 2.72 26.78 -0.48
N LYS A 103 3.81 27.06 -1.20
CA LYS A 103 4.62 28.27 -0.99
C LYS A 103 3.84 29.54 -1.30
N ASN A 104 3.05 29.55 -2.36
CA ASN A 104 2.22 30.71 -2.71
C ASN A 104 1.14 30.96 -1.66
N ALA A 105 0.47 29.90 -1.17
CA ALA A 105 -0.52 30.02 -0.11
C ALA A 105 0.07 30.56 1.21
N GLN A 106 1.29 30.17 1.58
CA GLN A 106 1.98 30.69 2.77
C GLN A 106 2.39 32.15 2.65
N ASN A 107 2.61 32.66 1.44
CA ASN A 107 3.00 34.05 1.21
C ASN A 107 1.78 35.00 1.11
N GLU A 108 0.56 34.45 1.04
CA GLU A 108 -0.70 35.20 0.99
C GLU A 108 -1.35 35.38 2.39
N GLU A 109 -0.79 34.78 3.45
CA GLU A 109 -1.10 35.04 4.87
C GLU A 109 -0.20 36.13 5.47
#